data_AF-A0A6A6DHQ1-F1
#
_entry.id   AF-A0A6A6DHQ1-F1
#
_cell.length_a   1.000
_cell.length_b   1.000
_cell.length_c   1.000
_cell.angle_alpha   90.00
_cell.angle_beta   90.00
_cell.angle_gamma   90.00
#
_symmetry.space_group_name_H-M   'P 1'
#
loop_
_entity.id
_entity.type
_entity.pdbx_description
1 polymer ?
#
loop_
_entity_poly.entity_id
_entity_poly.type
_entity_poly.pdbx_seq_one_letter_code
_entity_poly.pdbx_strand_id
1 'polypeptide(L)'
;MLLFMHSPTFRCLVALCFCGILGVSRASSILFSGGTIIAFDQATEALQVLRNSSVLVVDDRIVSLFDSRLDVTIPEGTEEIDVTGKIVSPGFVDTHRHGWQTGFKTIASNTSLSEYFVRYGEFASQDKLTAEDVYIGQLAGLLQTLNAGVTTILDHAHGSWSDETAQAGLDGSIDSGARVFHGFTVHALTNGYSITDQLAKLQSVAQEGKFKNTSVSLGLAYDGFSTATAEEVNSVIDAAKQANVSVVTTHYGSGPWGSDNSPEVLHSYNFLNISTPIVFSHANFLTTQGASLLRSTNQYVSTAPESKSHFGVGPQTAYHIQDQAALGVDTHSTFSADIITQARIWLQTVRRTLYVQVLDKWNVPTNNPMSVNQAFLLATRHGGLALRRQDIGILAEGAKADVVVFSGDSPGLLGWVDPVAAVVLHSHVGDIEHVLVEGRFVKRDGKLMVGNYAGIQQRFLKSARRLQHLWKETPYPALEGAFNDIADYEPVKEVDTLRGDGTGRGCHLAGFH
;
A
#
# COMPACT_ATOMS: atom_id res chain seq x y z
N MET A 1 -8.01 7.37 -92.82
CA MET A 1 -9.48 7.33 -92.74
C MET A 1 -9.84 6.21 -91.77
N LEU A 2 -10.39 6.57 -90.58
CA LEU A 2 -10.96 5.69 -89.52
C LEU A 2 -9.93 4.78 -88.78
N LEU A 3 -9.97 4.49 -87.47
CA LEU A 3 -10.92 4.67 -86.36
C LEU A 3 -10.14 4.63 -85.03
N PHE A 4 -10.45 5.60 -84.15
CA PHE A 4 -10.69 5.55 -82.69
C PHE A 4 -9.94 4.67 -81.67
N MET A 5 -9.70 5.35 -80.52
CA MET A 5 -9.66 4.94 -79.10
C MET A 5 -8.37 4.33 -78.52
N HIS A 6 -7.78 5.02 -77.53
CA HIS A 6 -7.85 4.59 -76.11
C HIS A 6 -7.37 5.71 -75.14
N SER A 7 -8.09 5.82 -74.02
CA SER A 7 -7.77 6.60 -72.82
C SER A 7 -6.95 5.74 -71.84
N PRO A 8 -6.32 6.34 -70.81
CA PRO A 8 -6.37 5.70 -69.50
C PRO A 8 -6.71 6.68 -68.37
N THR A 9 -7.70 6.33 -67.55
CA THR A 9 -7.92 6.89 -66.22
C THR A 9 -7.78 5.78 -65.17
N PHE A 10 -6.97 6.09 -64.17
CA PHE A 10 -6.68 5.30 -62.98
C PHE A 10 -7.97 4.92 -62.22
N ARG A 11 -8.08 3.65 -61.81
CA ARG A 11 -8.96 3.24 -60.69
C ARG A 11 -8.15 2.39 -59.71
N CYS A 12 -8.00 2.93 -58.50
CA CYS A 12 -7.40 2.28 -57.34
C CYS A 12 -8.42 1.29 -56.75
N LEU A 13 -8.05 0.02 -56.60
CA LEU A 13 -8.82 -0.96 -55.83
C LEU A 13 -8.46 -0.83 -54.35
N VAL A 14 -9.44 -0.48 -53.52
CA VAL A 14 -9.38 -0.68 -52.06
C VAL A 14 -10.26 -1.89 -51.75
N ALA A 15 -9.65 -2.99 -51.32
CA ALA A 15 -10.35 -4.16 -50.82
C ALA A 15 -10.64 -3.96 -49.32
N LEU A 16 -11.92 -3.74 -48.99
CA LEU A 16 -12.44 -3.79 -47.62
C LEU A 16 -12.72 -5.26 -47.25
N CYS A 17 -11.89 -5.85 -46.40
CA CYS A 17 -12.22 -7.07 -45.67
C CYS A 17 -12.81 -6.70 -44.31
N PHE A 18 -14.14 -6.69 -44.20
CA PHE A 18 -14.85 -6.72 -42.93
C PHE A 18 -15.08 -8.19 -42.54
N CYS A 19 -14.32 -8.69 -41.57
CA CYS A 19 -14.67 -9.91 -40.83
C CYS A 19 -14.92 -9.53 -39.38
N GLY A 20 -16.16 -9.15 -39.07
CA GLY A 20 -16.64 -9.02 -37.70
C GLY A 20 -16.94 -10.40 -37.16
N ILE A 21 -16.00 -11.01 -36.45
CA ILE A 21 -16.29 -12.11 -35.55
C ILE A 21 -16.88 -11.46 -34.30
N LEU A 22 -18.21 -11.56 -34.15
CA LEU A 22 -18.89 -11.38 -32.88
C LEU A 22 -18.45 -12.52 -31.95
N GLY A 23 -17.29 -12.36 -31.32
CA GLY A 23 -16.89 -13.20 -30.20
C GLY A 23 -17.82 -12.86 -29.04
N VAL A 24 -18.75 -13.77 -28.73
CA VAL A 24 -19.39 -13.77 -27.41
C VAL A 24 -18.24 -13.99 -26.42
N SER A 25 -17.80 -12.91 -25.78
CA SER A 25 -16.85 -12.97 -24.67
C SER A 25 -17.44 -13.88 -23.60
N ARG A 26 -17.00 -15.15 -23.55
CA ARG A 26 -17.37 -16.05 -22.46
C ARG A 26 -16.81 -15.45 -21.16
N ALA A 27 -17.63 -15.39 -20.11
CA ALA A 27 -17.21 -14.95 -18.78
C ALA A 27 -16.00 -15.79 -18.33
N SER A 28 -14.94 -15.13 -17.85
CA SER A 28 -13.78 -15.84 -17.32
C SER A 28 -14.14 -16.36 -15.93
N SER A 29 -14.02 -17.65 -15.69
CA SER A 29 -14.33 -18.23 -14.37
C SER A 29 -13.20 -19.13 -13.90
N ILE A 30 -12.91 -19.06 -12.60
CA ILE A 30 -11.86 -19.81 -11.92
C ILE A 30 -12.45 -20.46 -10.68
N LEU A 31 -12.19 -21.76 -10.48
CA LEU A 31 -12.58 -22.50 -9.29
C LEU A 31 -11.31 -22.94 -8.54
N PHE A 32 -11.12 -22.40 -7.34
CA PHE A 32 -10.12 -22.94 -6.40
C PHE A 32 -10.76 -24.07 -5.61
N SER A 33 -10.30 -25.31 -5.77
CA SER A 33 -10.92 -26.49 -5.15
C SER A 33 -10.11 -27.09 -3.99
N GLY A 34 -10.80 -27.44 -2.90
CA GLY A 34 -10.27 -28.29 -1.81
C GLY A 34 -9.39 -27.61 -0.75
N GLY A 35 -9.31 -26.28 -0.74
CA GLY A 35 -8.41 -25.53 0.14
C GLY A 35 -8.94 -25.29 1.55
N THR A 36 -8.08 -24.71 2.39
CA THR A 36 -8.53 -24.04 3.62
C THR A 36 -8.69 -22.55 3.35
N ILE A 37 -9.92 -22.05 3.43
CA ILE A 37 -10.26 -20.68 3.10
C ILE A 37 -10.38 -19.86 4.38
N ILE A 38 -9.64 -18.76 4.46
CA ILE A 38 -9.85 -17.71 5.45
C ILE A 38 -10.94 -16.78 4.92
N ALA A 39 -12.20 -17.17 5.14
CA ALA A 39 -13.38 -16.42 4.72
C ALA A 39 -13.76 -15.34 5.74
N PHE A 40 -14.70 -14.47 5.34
CA PHE A 40 -15.27 -13.45 6.22
C PHE A 40 -16.79 -13.61 6.28
N ASP A 41 -17.31 -13.84 7.48
CA ASP A 41 -18.73 -13.88 7.73
C ASP A 41 -19.25 -12.45 7.91
N GLN A 42 -19.99 -11.97 6.92
CA GLN A 42 -20.54 -10.61 6.90
C GLN A 42 -21.65 -10.41 7.94
N ALA A 43 -22.30 -11.47 8.45
CA ALA A 43 -23.33 -11.35 9.46
C ALA A 43 -22.74 -11.19 10.87
N THR A 44 -21.62 -11.86 11.15
CA THR A 44 -20.93 -11.78 12.45
C THR A 44 -19.76 -10.80 12.47
N GLU A 45 -19.40 -10.24 11.31
CA GLU A 45 -18.22 -9.37 11.10
C GLU A 45 -16.91 -10.02 11.58
N ALA A 46 -16.77 -11.34 11.39
CA ALA A 46 -15.66 -12.13 11.90
C ALA A 46 -15.03 -13.03 10.83
N LEU A 47 -13.79 -13.45 11.08
CA LEU A 47 -13.13 -14.46 10.26
C LEU A 47 -13.83 -15.82 10.45
N GLN A 48 -14.03 -16.52 9.33
CA GLN A 48 -14.55 -17.88 9.30
C GLN A 48 -13.56 -18.76 8.54
N VAL A 49 -13.07 -19.82 9.18
CA VAL A 49 -12.16 -20.78 8.53
C VAL A 49 -12.98 -21.93 7.95
N LEU A 50 -13.04 -21.99 6.62
CA LEU A 50 -13.68 -23.08 5.87
C LEU A 50 -12.62 -24.12 5.48
N ARG A 51 -12.90 -25.41 5.68
CA ARG A 51 -11.95 -26.50 5.50
C ARG A 51 -12.40 -27.44 4.40
N ASN A 52 -11.46 -27.82 3.53
CA ASN A 52 -11.73 -28.67 2.37
C ASN A 52 -12.82 -28.05 1.48
N SER A 53 -12.77 -26.73 1.33
CA SER A 53 -13.80 -25.92 0.70
C SER A 53 -13.28 -25.33 -0.60
N SER A 54 -14.18 -24.77 -1.39
CA SER A 54 -13.86 -24.20 -2.70
C SER A 54 -14.30 -22.75 -2.82
N VAL A 55 -13.61 -21.97 -3.65
CA VAL A 55 -13.96 -20.59 -4.01
C VAL A 55 -14.23 -20.53 -5.51
N LEU A 56 -15.44 -20.16 -5.91
CA LEU A 56 -15.78 -19.89 -7.31
C LEU A 56 -15.69 -18.39 -7.59
N VAL A 57 -14.81 -18.03 -8.50
CA VAL A 57 -14.66 -16.69 -9.07
C VAL A 57 -15.28 -16.66 -10.46
N VAL A 58 -16.12 -15.65 -10.72
CA VAL A 58 -16.63 -15.34 -12.06
C VAL A 58 -16.37 -13.88 -12.33
N ASP A 59 -15.71 -13.62 -13.45
CA ASP A 59 -15.20 -12.33 -13.85
C ASP A 59 -14.36 -11.70 -12.72
N ASP A 60 -14.84 -10.62 -12.10
CA ASP A 60 -14.13 -9.90 -11.03
C ASP A 60 -14.70 -10.15 -9.62
N ARG A 61 -15.60 -11.14 -9.45
CA ARG A 61 -16.33 -11.39 -8.21
C ARG A 61 -16.17 -12.81 -7.70
N ILE A 62 -16.18 -12.93 -6.38
CA ILE A 62 -16.40 -14.20 -5.69
C ILE A 62 -17.90 -14.48 -5.72
N VAL A 63 -18.31 -15.53 -6.41
CA VAL A 63 -19.72 -15.90 -6.57
C VAL A 63 -20.18 -16.87 -5.50
N SER A 64 -19.31 -17.79 -5.07
CA SER A 64 -19.65 -18.73 -4.02
C SER A 64 -18.43 -19.27 -3.27
N LEU A 65 -18.63 -19.58 -1.99
CA LEU A 65 -17.72 -20.36 -1.16
C LEU A 65 -18.49 -21.58 -0.64
N PHE A 66 -18.00 -22.80 -0.91
CA PHE A 66 -18.78 -24.00 -0.64
C PHE A 66 -17.93 -25.24 -0.33
N ASP A 67 -18.48 -26.14 0.49
CA ASP A 67 -17.86 -27.42 0.85
C ASP A 67 -18.23 -28.55 -0.13
N SER A 68 -19.37 -28.41 -0.81
CA SER A 68 -19.90 -29.42 -1.74
C SER A 68 -20.43 -28.76 -3.01
N ARG A 69 -20.17 -29.40 -4.16
CA ARG A 69 -20.60 -28.91 -5.48
C ARG A 69 -22.11 -29.07 -5.74
N LEU A 70 -22.84 -29.78 -4.88
CA LEU A 70 -24.22 -30.18 -5.14
C LEU A 70 -25.19 -29.01 -5.41
N ASP A 71 -24.94 -27.86 -4.80
CA ASP A 71 -25.83 -26.68 -4.87
C ASP A 71 -25.19 -25.49 -5.61
N VAL A 72 -24.09 -25.69 -6.33
CA VAL A 72 -23.37 -24.61 -7.02
C VAL A 72 -23.28 -24.88 -8.52
N THR A 73 -23.81 -23.96 -9.32
CA THR A 73 -23.66 -24.01 -10.77
C THR A 73 -22.31 -23.44 -11.17
N ILE A 74 -21.41 -24.31 -11.63
CA ILE A 74 -20.11 -23.93 -12.17
C ILE A 74 -20.27 -23.62 -13.66
N PRO A 75 -19.92 -22.42 -14.15
CA PRO A 75 -19.99 -22.08 -15.56
C PRO A 75 -19.22 -23.06 -16.47
N GLU A 76 -19.68 -23.24 -17.71
CA GLU A 76 -18.95 -24.04 -18.69
C GLU A 76 -17.59 -23.38 -19.01
N GLY A 77 -16.51 -24.17 -18.96
CA GLY A 77 -15.16 -23.68 -19.26
C GLY A 77 -14.46 -23.00 -18.08
N THR A 78 -15.00 -23.11 -16.85
CA THR A 78 -14.29 -22.70 -15.63
C THR A 78 -12.94 -23.40 -15.52
N GLU A 79 -11.89 -22.60 -15.33
CA GLU A 79 -10.55 -23.10 -15.02
C GLU A 79 -10.53 -23.60 -13.57
N GLU A 80 -10.24 -24.88 -13.36
CA GLU A 80 -10.13 -25.44 -12.02
C GLU A 80 -8.67 -25.47 -11.55
N ILE A 81 -8.44 -25.03 -10.32
CA ILE A 81 -7.14 -24.96 -9.66
C ILE A 81 -7.23 -25.70 -8.34
N ASP A 82 -6.52 -26.82 -8.25
CA ASP A 82 -6.42 -27.60 -7.02
C ASP A 82 -5.58 -26.85 -5.98
N VAL A 83 -6.23 -26.50 -4.87
CA VAL A 83 -5.62 -25.86 -3.70
C VAL A 83 -5.73 -26.76 -2.47
N THR A 84 -5.87 -28.08 -2.67
CA THR A 84 -5.86 -29.06 -1.58
C THR A 84 -4.61 -28.93 -0.73
N GLY A 85 -4.78 -28.86 0.59
CA GLY A 85 -3.69 -28.67 1.55
C GLY A 85 -3.13 -27.24 1.61
N LYS A 86 -3.55 -26.33 0.73
CA LYS A 86 -3.11 -24.92 0.69
C LYS A 86 -4.03 -24.01 1.50
N ILE A 87 -3.56 -22.79 1.77
CA ILE A 87 -4.36 -21.74 2.42
C ILE A 87 -4.77 -20.71 1.38
N VAL A 88 -6.07 -20.39 1.32
CA VAL A 88 -6.65 -19.34 0.49
C VAL A 88 -7.04 -18.17 1.39
N SER A 89 -6.48 -17.00 1.12
CA SER A 89 -6.63 -15.77 1.89
C SER A 89 -7.21 -14.65 1.00
N PRO A 90 -7.93 -13.66 1.56
CA PRO A 90 -8.12 -12.40 0.87
C PRO A 90 -6.78 -11.76 0.50
N GLY A 91 -6.78 -10.99 -0.57
CA GLY A 91 -5.70 -10.07 -0.91
C GLY A 91 -5.49 -9.04 0.21
N PHE A 92 -4.22 -8.75 0.50
CA PHE A 92 -3.90 -7.80 1.55
C PHE A 92 -4.07 -6.35 1.05
N VAL A 93 -4.36 -5.48 2.01
CA VAL A 93 -4.62 -4.05 1.76
C VAL A 93 -3.56 -3.22 2.48
N ASP A 94 -2.75 -2.52 1.70
CA ASP A 94 -1.75 -1.58 2.19
C ASP A 94 -2.34 -0.16 2.12
N THR A 95 -2.60 0.44 3.27
CA THR A 95 -3.28 1.74 3.34
C THR A 95 -2.33 2.93 3.36
N HIS A 96 -1.02 2.72 3.28
CA HIS A 96 -0.08 3.82 3.23
C HIS A 96 1.28 3.37 2.68
N ARG A 97 1.65 3.92 1.53
CA ARG A 97 2.91 3.64 0.83
C ARG A 97 3.40 4.86 0.05
N HIS A 98 4.70 4.85 -0.24
CA HIS A 98 5.38 5.76 -1.17
C HIS A 98 6.09 4.98 -2.29
N GLY A 99 5.42 4.73 -3.40
CA GLY A 99 5.89 3.77 -4.41
C GLY A 99 7.16 4.19 -5.17
N TRP A 100 7.30 5.47 -5.53
CA TRP A 100 8.43 6.01 -6.30
C TRP A 100 9.79 5.79 -5.63
N GLN A 101 9.81 5.71 -4.30
CA GLN A 101 11.04 5.57 -3.51
C GLN A 101 11.74 4.22 -3.69
N THR A 102 11.05 3.25 -4.28
CA THR A 102 11.63 1.94 -4.64
C THR A 102 12.92 2.07 -5.45
N GLY A 103 13.06 3.13 -6.26
CA GLY A 103 14.20 3.39 -7.12
C GLY A 103 15.55 3.42 -6.38
N PHE A 104 15.57 3.70 -5.09
CA PHE A 104 16.80 3.80 -4.31
C PHE A 104 16.77 2.98 -3.04
N LYS A 105 16.09 1.83 -3.09
CA LYS A 105 16.11 0.90 -1.96
C LYS A 105 17.52 0.56 -1.49
N THR A 106 17.62 0.25 -0.19
CA THR A 106 18.83 -0.16 0.57
C THR A 106 19.85 0.92 0.87
N ILE A 107 19.58 2.21 0.60
CA ILE A 107 20.52 3.30 0.93
C ILE A 107 20.17 4.07 2.21
N ALA A 108 18.98 3.86 2.76
CA ALA A 108 18.45 4.54 3.94
C ALA A 108 18.26 3.56 5.12
N SER A 109 19.10 2.52 5.20
CA SER A 109 18.93 1.39 6.12
C SER A 109 19.24 1.68 7.58
N ASN A 110 19.85 2.82 7.89
CA ASN A 110 20.16 3.26 9.26
C ASN A 110 19.76 4.74 9.44
N THR A 111 18.63 5.12 8.87
CA THR A 111 18.22 6.52 8.75
C THR A 111 17.18 6.84 9.83
N SER A 112 17.32 7.98 10.50
CA SER A 112 16.30 8.54 11.39
C SER A 112 15.26 9.35 10.59
N LEU A 113 14.10 9.65 11.16
CA LEU A 113 13.08 10.44 10.43
C LEU A 113 13.59 11.82 10.00
N SER A 114 14.36 12.49 10.85
CA SER A 114 14.95 13.80 10.53
C SER A 114 15.96 13.71 9.39
N GLU A 115 16.83 12.69 9.38
CA GLU A 115 17.73 12.47 8.26
C GLU A 115 16.96 12.15 6.98
N TYR A 116 15.87 11.37 7.09
CA TYR A 116 14.96 11.10 5.98
C TYR A 116 14.45 12.39 5.33
N PHE A 117 13.87 13.30 6.12
CA PHE A 117 13.33 14.55 5.58
C PHE A 117 14.40 15.39 4.87
N VAL A 118 15.60 15.49 5.44
CA VAL A 118 16.66 16.34 4.88
C VAL A 118 17.31 15.73 3.64
N ARG A 119 17.36 14.38 3.53
CA ARG A 119 18.19 13.71 2.53
C ARG A 119 17.44 12.89 1.48
N TYR A 120 16.31 12.28 1.84
CA TYR A 120 15.64 11.26 1.03
C TYR A 120 14.17 11.57 0.71
N GLY A 121 13.53 12.41 1.52
CA GLY A 121 12.13 12.80 1.33
C GLY A 121 11.88 13.52 0.01
N GLU A 122 10.61 13.82 -0.24
CA GLU A 122 10.09 14.53 -1.40
C GLU A 122 10.79 15.85 -1.66
N PHE A 123 10.97 16.66 -0.63
CA PHE A 123 11.57 17.99 -0.79
C PHE A 123 13.06 17.88 -1.11
N ALA A 124 13.75 16.87 -0.57
CA ALA A 124 15.15 16.59 -0.88
C ALA A 124 15.36 15.97 -2.27
N SER A 125 14.30 15.42 -2.88
CA SER A 125 14.36 14.64 -4.12
C SER A 125 13.86 15.38 -5.37
N GLN A 126 13.21 16.54 -5.19
CA GLN A 126 12.46 17.25 -6.24
C GLN A 126 13.24 17.64 -7.50
N ASP A 127 14.57 17.71 -7.43
CA ASP A 127 15.48 18.05 -8.54
C ASP A 127 16.42 16.88 -8.92
N LYS A 128 16.30 15.73 -8.27
CA LYS A 128 17.22 14.58 -8.39
C LYS A 128 16.70 13.45 -9.28
N LEU A 129 15.38 13.34 -9.40
CA LEU A 129 14.69 12.28 -10.14
C LEU A 129 14.09 12.81 -11.43
N THR A 130 14.16 11.98 -12.47
CA THR A 130 13.45 12.21 -13.72
C THR A 130 12.09 11.50 -13.68
N ALA A 131 11.19 11.85 -14.60
CA ALA A 131 9.93 11.15 -14.78
C ALA A 131 10.11 9.62 -15.01
N GLU A 132 11.16 9.20 -15.71
CA GLU A 132 11.47 7.78 -15.90
C GLU A 132 11.82 7.08 -14.58
N ASP A 133 12.53 7.76 -13.67
CA ASP A 133 12.87 7.18 -12.36
C ASP A 133 11.63 7.02 -11.49
N VAL A 134 10.72 8.00 -11.51
CA VAL A 134 9.43 7.93 -10.81
C VAL A 134 8.58 6.79 -11.38
N TYR A 135 8.41 6.72 -12.70
CA TYR A 135 7.64 5.66 -13.37
C TYR A 135 8.18 4.28 -13.03
N ILE A 136 9.48 4.04 -13.24
CA ILE A 136 10.05 2.70 -13.09
C ILE A 136 10.19 2.31 -11.62
N GLY A 137 10.41 3.28 -10.72
CA GLY A 137 10.37 3.08 -9.27
C GLY A 137 8.98 2.65 -8.82
N GLN A 138 7.94 3.39 -9.24
CA GLN A 138 6.55 3.08 -8.95
C GLN A 138 6.16 1.68 -9.46
N LEU A 139 6.40 1.40 -10.74
CA LEU A 139 6.02 0.13 -11.36
C LEU A 139 6.75 -1.05 -10.70
N ALA A 140 8.07 -0.97 -10.54
CA ALA A 140 8.84 -2.04 -9.91
C ALA A 140 8.49 -2.22 -8.42
N GLY A 141 8.10 -1.14 -7.73
CA GLY A 141 7.56 -1.15 -6.38
C GLY A 141 6.29 -1.98 -6.33
N LEU A 142 5.26 -1.58 -7.09
CA LEU A 142 3.96 -2.26 -7.12
C LEU A 142 4.05 -3.73 -7.58
N LEU A 143 4.96 -4.07 -8.48
CA LEU A 143 5.22 -5.48 -8.81
C LEU A 143 5.75 -6.29 -7.62
N GLN A 144 6.57 -5.68 -6.74
CA GLN A 144 7.00 -6.33 -5.50
C GLN A 144 5.84 -6.51 -4.50
N THR A 145 4.88 -5.59 -4.47
CA THR A 145 3.70 -5.67 -3.59
C THR A 145 2.78 -6.80 -4.03
N LEU A 146 2.51 -6.90 -5.33
CA LEU A 146 1.75 -8.01 -5.90
C LEU A 146 2.44 -9.35 -5.66
N ASN A 147 3.77 -9.39 -5.75
CA ASN A 147 4.53 -10.60 -5.42
C ASN A 147 4.37 -11.01 -3.95
N ALA A 148 4.19 -10.04 -3.05
CA ALA A 148 3.95 -10.21 -1.62
C ALA A 148 2.44 -10.37 -1.24
N GLY A 149 1.55 -10.56 -2.22
CA GLY A 149 0.11 -10.77 -1.98
C GLY A 149 -0.68 -9.51 -1.64
N VAL A 150 -0.08 -8.32 -1.73
CA VAL A 150 -0.77 -7.04 -1.56
C VAL A 150 -1.49 -6.70 -2.86
N THR A 151 -2.81 -6.73 -2.85
CA THR A 151 -3.66 -6.51 -4.02
C THR A 151 -4.18 -5.08 -4.11
N THR A 152 -4.35 -4.42 -2.95
CA THR A 152 -4.84 -3.04 -2.85
C THR A 152 -3.82 -2.14 -2.16
N ILE A 153 -3.55 -0.98 -2.75
CA ILE A 153 -2.58 -0.01 -2.25
C ILE A 153 -3.20 1.40 -2.23
N LEU A 154 -3.09 2.10 -1.12
CA LEU A 154 -3.24 3.56 -1.06
C LEU A 154 -1.84 4.18 -1.11
N ASP A 155 -1.53 4.76 -2.26
CA ASP A 155 -0.24 5.38 -2.53
C ASP A 155 -0.34 6.87 -2.22
N HIS A 156 0.51 7.35 -1.32
CA HIS A 156 0.69 8.77 -1.05
C HIS A 156 1.80 9.24 -1.99
N ALA A 157 1.41 9.59 -3.22
CA ALA A 157 2.30 9.72 -4.37
C ALA A 157 3.03 11.07 -4.41
N HIS A 158 3.86 11.35 -3.40
CA HIS A 158 4.58 12.62 -3.23
C HIS A 158 5.83 12.77 -4.11
N GLY A 159 5.85 12.09 -5.27
CA GLY A 159 6.83 12.25 -6.33
C GLY A 159 6.37 13.18 -7.46
N SER A 160 5.33 13.98 -7.21
CA SER A 160 4.67 14.87 -8.16
C SER A 160 5.33 16.26 -8.23
N TRP A 161 6.59 16.31 -8.66
CA TRP A 161 7.37 17.57 -8.69
C TRP A 161 7.19 18.41 -9.96
N SER A 162 6.52 17.86 -10.97
CA SER A 162 6.18 18.47 -12.25
C SER A 162 5.02 17.70 -12.89
N ASP A 163 4.44 18.23 -13.96
CA ASP A 163 3.41 17.50 -14.73
C ASP A 163 3.91 16.14 -15.23
N GLU A 164 5.17 16.05 -15.65
CA GLU A 164 5.77 14.81 -16.17
C GLU A 164 5.99 13.76 -15.08
N THR A 165 6.50 14.18 -13.90
CA THR A 165 6.75 13.25 -12.79
C THR A 165 5.44 12.79 -12.14
N ALA A 166 4.45 13.69 -12.01
CA ALA A 166 3.11 13.34 -11.56
C ALA A 166 2.43 12.35 -12.52
N GLN A 167 2.52 12.59 -13.83
CA GLN A 167 1.99 11.67 -14.84
C GLN A 167 2.71 10.32 -14.80
N ALA A 168 4.02 10.31 -14.65
CA ALA A 168 4.83 9.09 -14.58
C ALA A 168 4.45 8.20 -13.39
N GLY A 169 4.19 8.78 -12.21
CA GLY A 169 3.70 8.05 -11.05
C GLY A 169 2.32 7.40 -11.27
N LEU A 170 1.41 8.12 -11.94
CA LEU A 170 0.10 7.57 -12.30
C LEU A 170 0.23 6.45 -13.34
N ASP A 171 1.04 6.65 -14.38
CA ASP A 171 1.24 5.65 -15.43
C ASP A 171 1.87 4.36 -14.87
N GLY A 172 2.84 4.48 -13.95
CA GLY A 172 3.42 3.32 -13.25
C GLY A 172 2.39 2.59 -12.38
N SER A 173 1.40 3.31 -11.83
CA SER A 173 0.28 2.72 -11.08
C SER A 173 -0.65 1.94 -12.02
N ILE A 174 -1.00 2.52 -13.17
CA ILE A 174 -1.86 1.90 -14.19
C ILE A 174 -1.23 0.62 -14.75
N ASP A 175 0.06 0.69 -15.12
CA ASP A 175 0.76 -0.42 -15.77
C ASP A 175 1.06 -1.59 -14.82
N SER A 176 0.96 -1.37 -13.50
CA SER A 176 1.26 -2.40 -12.50
C SER A 176 0.27 -3.56 -12.47
N GLY A 177 -0.98 -3.32 -12.87
CA GLY A 177 -2.08 -4.28 -12.71
C GLY A 177 -2.60 -4.43 -11.26
N ALA A 178 -2.08 -3.66 -10.30
CA ALA A 178 -2.57 -3.61 -8.94
C ALA A 178 -3.85 -2.74 -8.81
N ARG A 179 -4.63 -2.94 -7.74
CA ARG A 179 -5.65 -1.96 -7.35
C ARG A 179 -4.97 -0.82 -6.59
N VAL A 180 -4.87 0.35 -7.20
CA VAL A 180 -4.17 1.50 -6.60
C VAL A 180 -5.12 2.67 -6.41
N PHE A 181 -5.20 3.18 -5.19
CA PHE A 181 -5.74 4.50 -4.90
C PHE A 181 -4.56 5.48 -4.97
N HIS A 182 -4.40 6.11 -6.13
CA HIS A 182 -3.25 6.98 -6.42
C HIS A 182 -3.52 8.37 -5.83
N GLY A 183 -3.00 8.62 -4.63
CA GLY A 183 -3.07 9.91 -3.96
C GLY A 183 -2.17 10.93 -4.64
N PHE A 184 -2.71 11.62 -5.65
CA PHE A 184 -2.01 12.71 -6.32
C PHE A 184 -1.64 13.75 -5.25
N THR A 185 -0.34 14.00 -5.07
CA THR A 185 0.11 14.89 -4.00
C THR A 185 0.07 16.34 -4.44
N VAL A 186 -0.45 17.18 -3.55
CA VAL A 186 -0.34 18.63 -3.63
C VAL A 186 0.52 19.11 -2.46
N HIS A 187 1.60 19.84 -2.71
CA HIS A 187 2.48 20.36 -1.66
C HIS A 187 3.33 21.56 -2.11
N ALA A 188 3.80 22.34 -1.15
CA ALA A 188 4.60 23.53 -1.42
C ALA A 188 6.04 23.15 -1.81
N LEU A 189 6.36 23.25 -3.10
CA LEU A 189 7.68 22.93 -3.65
C LEU A 189 8.55 24.17 -3.86
N THR A 190 9.87 23.98 -3.84
CA THR A 190 10.85 25.06 -4.07
C THR A 190 11.37 25.12 -5.50
N ASN A 191 10.95 24.18 -6.36
CA ASN A 191 11.38 24.07 -7.76
C ASN A 191 10.53 24.92 -8.74
N GLY A 192 9.54 25.67 -8.24
CA GLY A 192 8.66 26.53 -9.05
C GLY A 192 7.37 25.87 -9.55
N TYR A 193 7.13 24.59 -9.29
CA TYR A 193 5.84 23.95 -9.59
C TYR A 193 4.81 24.33 -8.52
N SER A 194 4.00 25.34 -8.80
CA SER A 194 3.13 25.97 -7.79
C SER A 194 1.95 25.09 -7.40
N ILE A 195 1.31 25.39 -6.26
CA ILE A 195 0.05 24.74 -5.85
C ILE A 195 -1.00 24.88 -6.96
N THR A 196 -1.11 26.06 -7.59
CA THR A 196 -2.04 26.30 -8.70
C THR A 196 -1.79 25.36 -9.88
N ASP A 197 -0.52 25.16 -10.26
CA ASP A 197 -0.16 24.26 -11.36
C ASP A 197 -0.48 22.80 -11.01
N GLN A 198 -0.18 22.38 -9.77
CA GLN A 198 -0.51 21.04 -9.26
C GLN A 198 -2.03 20.79 -9.26
N LEU A 199 -2.83 21.77 -8.82
CA LEU A 199 -4.29 21.68 -8.86
C LEU A 199 -4.82 21.62 -10.29
N ALA A 200 -4.25 22.40 -11.21
CA ALA A 200 -4.61 22.34 -12.63
C ALA A 200 -4.30 20.96 -13.22
N LYS A 201 -3.14 20.38 -12.87
CA LYS A 201 -2.77 19.02 -13.28
C LYS A 201 -3.70 17.95 -12.72
N LEU A 202 -4.08 18.04 -11.44
CA LEU A 202 -5.07 17.15 -10.82
C LEU A 202 -6.40 17.17 -11.61
N GLN A 203 -6.89 18.36 -11.98
CA GLN A 203 -8.11 18.49 -12.78
C GLN A 203 -7.96 17.91 -14.18
N SER A 204 -6.82 18.14 -14.84
CA SER A 204 -6.50 17.53 -16.15
C SER A 204 -6.52 16.01 -16.07
N VAL A 205 -5.89 15.40 -15.06
CA VAL A 205 -5.90 13.95 -14.85
C VAL A 205 -7.32 13.42 -14.66
N ALA A 206 -8.14 14.08 -13.84
CA ALA A 206 -9.53 13.71 -13.61
C ALA A 206 -10.38 13.77 -14.89
N GLN A 207 -10.17 14.81 -15.72
CA GLN A 207 -10.88 15.03 -16.97
C GLN A 207 -10.46 14.02 -18.04
N GLU A 208 -9.16 13.82 -18.26
CA GLU A 208 -8.61 12.84 -19.20
C GLU A 208 -9.06 11.42 -18.85
N GLY A 209 -9.09 11.08 -17.55
CA GLY A 209 -9.68 9.85 -17.07
C GLY A 209 -9.01 8.58 -17.56
N LYS A 210 -7.71 8.60 -17.87
CA LYS A 210 -6.93 7.42 -18.33
C LYS A 210 -7.05 6.21 -17.39
N PHE A 211 -7.25 6.46 -16.09
CA PHE A 211 -7.42 5.43 -15.07
C PHE A 211 -8.82 4.78 -15.04
N LYS A 212 -9.86 5.36 -15.67
CA LYS A 212 -11.27 4.95 -15.50
C LYS A 212 -11.59 3.50 -15.90
N ASN A 213 -10.80 2.91 -16.81
CA ASN A 213 -10.97 1.52 -17.27
C ASN A 213 -9.89 0.59 -16.72
N THR A 214 -9.28 0.97 -15.59
CA THR A 214 -8.20 0.24 -14.92
C THR A 214 -8.61 -0.02 -13.47
N SER A 215 -7.78 -0.76 -12.73
CA SER A 215 -7.98 -0.97 -11.29
C SER A 215 -7.50 0.22 -10.44
N VAL A 216 -7.08 1.33 -11.08
CA VAL A 216 -6.59 2.55 -10.43
C VAL A 216 -7.72 3.56 -10.22
N SER A 217 -7.75 4.15 -9.03
CA SER A 217 -8.63 5.26 -8.67
C SER A 217 -7.80 6.50 -8.34
N LEU A 218 -8.26 7.68 -8.76
CA LEU A 218 -7.63 8.94 -8.41
C LEU A 218 -7.97 9.32 -6.96
N GLY A 219 -6.96 9.54 -6.15
CA GLY A 219 -7.05 10.09 -4.79
C GLY A 219 -6.33 11.44 -4.69
N LEU A 220 -6.40 12.06 -3.51
CA LEU A 220 -5.62 13.24 -3.16
C LEU A 220 -4.71 12.92 -1.98
N ALA A 221 -3.47 13.38 -2.04
CA ALA A 221 -2.55 13.43 -0.91
C ALA A 221 -2.24 14.90 -0.57
N TYR A 222 -2.41 15.31 0.68
CA TYR A 222 -2.16 16.69 1.12
C TYR A 222 -1.78 16.74 2.59
N ASP A 223 -0.65 17.39 2.89
CA ASP A 223 -0.10 17.49 4.24
C ASP A 223 -0.05 18.92 4.79
N GLY A 224 -0.63 19.88 4.06
CA GLY A 224 -0.61 21.29 4.41
C GLY A 224 -1.77 21.78 5.27
N PHE A 225 -2.63 20.89 5.81
CA PHE A 225 -3.85 21.33 6.51
C PHE A 225 -3.60 22.21 7.74
N SER A 226 -2.45 22.04 8.40
CA SER A 226 -2.06 22.84 9.57
C SER A 226 -1.05 23.95 9.27
N THR A 227 -0.34 23.87 8.15
CA THR A 227 0.79 24.77 7.84
C THR A 227 0.47 25.78 6.75
N ALA A 228 -0.48 25.48 5.86
CA ALA A 228 -0.88 26.36 4.77
C ALA A 228 -1.92 27.41 5.22
N THR A 229 -2.13 28.41 4.38
CA THR A 229 -3.18 29.41 4.62
C THR A 229 -4.57 28.77 4.45
N ALA A 230 -5.57 29.31 5.15
CA ALA A 230 -6.94 28.82 4.99
C ALA A 230 -7.45 28.94 3.53
N GLU A 231 -6.98 29.91 2.77
CA GLU A 231 -7.30 30.06 1.35
C GLU A 231 -6.75 28.88 0.53
N GLU A 232 -5.48 28.51 0.75
CA GLU A 232 -4.88 27.36 0.08
C GLU A 232 -5.61 26.06 0.44
N VAL A 233 -5.83 25.81 1.73
CA VAL A 233 -6.53 24.59 2.19
C VAL A 233 -7.92 24.48 1.55
N ASN A 234 -8.69 25.57 1.52
CA ASN A 234 -10.00 25.58 0.87
C ASN A 234 -9.89 25.32 -0.63
N SER A 235 -8.90 25.88 -1.32
CA SER A 235 -8.68 25.64 -2.75
C SER A 235 -8.36 24.17 -3.06
N VAL A 236 -7.58 23.51 -2.20
CA VAL A 236 -7.25 22.08 -2.31
C VAL A 236 -8.49 21.23 -2.04
N ILE A 237 -9.28 21.55 -1.02
CA ILE A 237 -10.55 20.87 -0.70
C ILE A 237 -11.53 20.98 -1.88
N ASP A 238 -11.67 22.16 -2.47
CA ASP A 238 -12.57 22.39 -3.59
C ASP A 238 -12.10 21.64 -4.85
N ALA A 239 -10.79 21.63 -5.11
CA ALA A 239 -10.23 20.85 -6.19
C ALA A 239 -10.45 19.34 -5.99
N ALA A 240 -10.31 18.82 -4.76
CA ALA A 240 -10.59 17.42 -4.42
C ALA A 240 -12.04 17.04 -4.75
N LYS A 241 -12.99 17.90 -4.39
CA LYS A 241 -14.42 17.72 -4.68
C LYS A 241 -14.70 17.77 -6.18
N GLN A 242 -14.12 18.75 -6.89
CA GLN A 242 -14.29 18.92 -8.34
C GLN A 242 -13.72 17.74 -9.13
N ALA A 243 -12.56 17.22 -8.72
CA ALA A 243 -11.93 16.05 -9.32
C ALA A 243 -12.63 14.73 -8.94
N ASN A 244 -13.60 14.77 -8.01
CA ASN A 244 -14.32 13.62 -7.48
C ASN A 244 -13.35 12.50 -7.01
N VAL A 245 -12.36 12.88 -6.20
CA VAL A 245 -11.34 11.95 -5.72
C VAL A 245 -11.95 10.86 -4.84
N SER A 246 -11.43 9.64 -5.01
CA SER A 246 -11.91 8.42 -4.34
C SER A 246 -11.50 8.31 -2.88
N VAL A 247 -10.42 9.00 -2.47
CA VAL A 247 -9.87 9.01 -1.12
C VAL A 247 -8.97 10.22 -0.94
N VAL A 248 -8.86 10.72 0.29
CA VAL A 248 -7.83 11.66 0.72
C VAL A 248 -6.89 10.97 1.70
N THR A 249 -5.59 11.19 1.58
CA THR A 249 -4.59 10.75 2.56
C THR A 249 -3.76 11.93 3.05
N THR A 250 -3.41 11.90 4.33
CA THR A 250 -2.59 12.94 4.98
C THR A 250 -1.71 12.33 6.07
N HIS A 251 -0.47 12.78 6.19
CA HIS A 251 0.40 12.42 7.30
C HIS A 251 0.00 13.18 8.56
N TYR A 252 -0.35 12.43 9.61
CA TYR A 252 -0.58 12.97 10.94
C TYR A 252 0.63 12.68 11.84
N GLY A 253 1.64 13.56 11.71
CA GLY A 253 2.91 13.48 12.42
C GLY A 253 2.82 14.02 13.84
N SER A 254 2.37 15.27 14.01
CA SER A 254 2.24 16.02 15.28
C SER A 254 3.44 15.89 16.23
N GLY A 255 3.28 16.26 17.50
CA GLY A 255 4.35 16.17 18.52
C GLY A 255 5.64 16.90 18.08
N PRO A 256 6.83 16.26 18.20
CA PRO A 256 8.09 16.90 17.83
C PRO A 256 8.28 17.08 16.31
N TRP A 257 7.37 16.55 15.48
CA TRP A 257 7.50 16.58 14.02
C TRP A 257 6.81 17.78 13.35
N GLY A 258 5.92 18.49 14.06
CA GLY A 258 5.31 19.74 13.58
C GLY A 258 4.18 19.61 12.54
N SER A 259 4.05 18.48 11.84
CA SER A 259 2.98 18.26 10.84
C SER A 259 1.67 17.83 11.52
N ASP A 260 0.92 18.79 12.07
CA ASP A 260 -0.31 18.53 12.84
C ASP A 260 -1.58 18.46 11.95
N ASN A 261 -1.66 17.49 11.05
CA ASN A 261 -2.87 17.23 10.26
C ASN A 261 -3.90 16.39 11.02
N SER A 262 -4.20 16.79 12.26
CA SER A 262 -5.08 16.04 13.17
C SER A 262 -6.54 16.00 12.68
N PRO A 263 -7.34 15.02 13.14
CA PRO A 263 -8.78 15.00 12.86
C PRO A 263 -9.49 16.30 13.26
N GLU A 264 -9.05 16.95 14.34
CA GLU A 264 -9.52 18.23 14.83
C GLU A 264 -9.29 19.36 13.81
N VAL A 265 -8.10 19.41 13.20
CA VAL A 265 -7.78 20.40 12.16
C VAL A 265 -8.70 20.20 10.94
N LEU A 266 -8.83 18.98 10.42
CA LEU A 266 -9.71 18.71 9.28
C LEU A 266 -11.19 18.93 9.61
N HIS A 267 -11.60 18.70 10.86
CA HIS A 267 -12.94 19.02 11.34
C HIS A 267 -13.21 20.52 11.30
N SER A 268 -12.22 21.37 11.63
CA SER A 268 -12.36 22.84 11.59
C SER A 268 -12.65 23.39 10.18
N TYR A 269 -12.18 22.68 9.14
CA TYR A 269 -12.48 22.97 7.73
C TYR A 269 -13.79 22.34 7.24
N ASN A 270 -14.57 21.70 8.12
CA ASN A 270 -15.74 20.87 7.76
C ASN A 270 -15.41 19.76 6.74
N PHE A 271 -14.16 19.29 6.72
CA PHE A 271 -13.69 18.32 5.74
C PHE A 271 -13.67 16.89 6.27
N LEU A 272 -13.98 16.68 7.55
CA LEU A 272 -13.97 15.34 8.15
C LEU A 272 -15.27 14.55 7.90
N ASN A 273 -16.42 15.22 7.85
CA ASN A 273 -17.74 14.60 7.65
C ASN A 273 -18.19 14.71 6.18
N ILE A 274 -17.46 14.04 5.29
CA ILE A 274 -17.70 14.05 3.84
C ILE A 274 -17.88 12.62 3.31
N SER A 275 -18.37 12.47 2.08
CA SER A 275 -18.57 11.17 1.42
C SER A 275 -17.25 10.49 1.02
N THR A 276 -16.19 11.26 0.81
CA THR A 276 -14.85 10.74 0.50
C THR A 276 -14.15 10.25 1.77
N PRO A 277 -13.59 9.03 1.80
CA PRO A 277 -12.78 8.58 2.93
C PRO A 277 -11.51 9.42 3.07
N ILE A 278 -11.10 9.64 4.32
CA ILE A 278 -9.85 10.27 4.70
C ILE A 278 -9.04 9.30 5.56
N VAL A 279 -7.83 8.97 5.12
CA VAL A 279 -6.91 8.07 5.81
C VAL A 279 -5.74 8.87 6.39
N PHE A 280 -5.62 8.84 7.71
CA PHE A 280 -4.57 9.55 8.46
C PHE A 280 -3.36 8.63 8.66
N SER A 281 -2.26 8.91 7.96
CA SER A 281 -1.04 8.11 8.07
C SER A 281 -0.30 8.38 9.38
N HIS A 282 0.25 7.32 9.96
CA HIS A 282 0.89 7.23 11.27
C HIS A 282 -0.02 7.48 12.47
N ALA A 283 -0.53 8.71 12.63
CA ALA A 283 -1.38 9.16 13.74
C ALA A 283 -0.82 8.81 15.14
N ASN A 284 0.50 8.98 15.34
CA ASN A 284 1.16 8.56 16.58
C ASN A 284 0.67 9.30 17.83
N PHE A 285 0.28 10.56 17.66
CA PHE A 285 -0.14 11.45 18.75
C PHE A 285 -1.65 11.67 18.77
N LEU A 286 -2.42 10.72 18.22
CA LEU A 286 -3.88 10.79 18.22
C LEU A 286 -4.44 11.01 19.62
N THR A 287 -5.20 12.09 19.76
CA THR A 287 -5.86 12.43 21.02
C THR A 287 -7.15 11.60 21.19
N THR A 288 -7.70 11.57 22.41
CA THR A 288 -9.02 10.99 22.65
C THR A 288 -10.12 11.69 21.86
N GLN A 289 -10.04 13.02 21.71
CA GLN A 289 -10.99 13.80 20.93
C GLN A 289 -10.90 13.43 19.44
N GLY A 290 -9.69 13.39 18.88
CA GLY A 290 -9.44 12.94 17.51
C GLY A 290 -9.97 11.53 17.27
N ALA A 291 -9.73 10.60 18.19
CA ALA A 291 -10.28 9.24 18.10
C ALA A 291 -11.82 9.21 18.11
N SER A 292 -12.47 10.05 18.93
CA SER A 292 -13.93 10.20 18.93
C SER A 292 -14.44 10.80 17.61
N LEU A 293 -13.74 11.80 17.06
CA LEU A 293 -14.07 12.40 15.77
C LEU A 293 -14.01 11.35 14.66
N LEU A 294 -12.91 10.60 14.56
CA LEU A 294 -12.72 9.54 13.57
C LEU A 294 -13.86 8.50 13.60
N ARG A 295 -14.26 8.05 14.80
CA ARG A 295 -15.40 7.14 14.97
C ARG A 295 -16.72 7.77 14.52
N SER A 296 -16.97 9.03 14.89
CA SER A 296 -18.22 9.73 14.56
C SER A 296 -18.37 10.05 13.08
N THR A 297 -17.27 10.11 12.32
CA THR A 297 -17.25 10.43 10.89
C THR A 297 -16.82 9.26 10.01
N ASN A 298 -16.60 8.07 10.60
CA ASN A 298 -16.14 6.86 9.93
C ASN A 298 -14.88 7.12 9.09
N GLN A 299 -13.82 7.56 9.77
CA GLN A 299 -12.50 7.84 9.21
C GLN A 299 -11.45 7.00 9.94
N TYR A 300 -10.37 6.64 9.23
CA TYR A 300 -9.42 5.64 9.69
C TYR A 300 -8.00 6.19 9.77
N VAL A 301 -7.20 5.58 10.64
CA VAL A 301 -5.74 5.76 10.66
C VAL A 301 -5.05 4.61 9.93
N SER A 302 -3.98 4.92 9.20
CA SER A 302 -3.04 3.92 8.69
C SER A 302 -1.79 3.92 9.57
N THR A 303 -1.53 2.84 10.30
CA THR A 303 -0.31 2.71 11.10
C THR A 303 0.75 1.97 10.30
N ALA A 304 1.98 2.51 10.27
CA ALA A 304 3.16 1.89 9.67
C ALA A 304 4.14 1.39 10.76
N PRO A 305 4.04 0.13 11.20
CA PRO A 305 4.69 -0.34 12.42
C PRO A 305 6.21 -0.37 12.34
N GLU A 306 6.77 -0.85 11.24
CA GLU A 306 8.22 -0.90 11.03
C GLU A 306 8.81 0.50 10.91
N SER A 307 8.19 1.36 10.09
CA SER A 307 8.56 2.78 9.96
C SER A 307 8.64 3.50 11.30
N LYS A 308 7.59 3.39 12.12
CA LYS A 308 7.56 3.99 13.47
C LYS A 308 8.71 3.54 14.35
N SER A 309 9.08 2.27 14.25
CA SER A 309 10.15 1.67 15.04
C SER A 309 11.53 2.04 14.51
N HIS A 310 11.68 2.12 13.19
CA HIS A 310 12.94 2.38 12.49
C HIS A 310 13.32 3.86 12.54
N PHE A 311 12.43 4.73 12.04
CA PHE A 311 12.69 6.16 11.93
C PHE A 311 12.55 6.90 13.26
N GLY A 312 12.04 6.23 14.30
CA GLY A 312 11.77 6.85 15.59
C GLY A 312 10.54 7.75 15.60
N VAL A 313 9.61 7.58 14.65
CA VAL A 313 8.43 8.46 14.43
C VAL A 313 7.55 8.59 15.69
N GLY A 314 7.51 7.57 16.56
CA GLY A 314 6.77 7.62 17.82
C GLY A 314 6.17 6.28 18.24
N PRO A 315 5.37 6.27 19.32
CA PRO A 315 4.81 5.05 19.87
C PRO A 315 3.76 4.40 18.95
N GLN A 316 3.64 3.06 19.05
CA GLN A 316 2.53 2.34 18.43
C GLN A 316 1.24 2.61 19.22
N THR A 317 0.44 3.61 18.84
CA THR A 317 -0.80 3.99 19.55
C THR A 317 -2.08 3.48 18.90
N ALA A 318 -1.98 2.89 17.71
CA ALA A 318 -3.13 2.39 16.96
C ALA A 318 -3.97 1.34 17.71
N TYR A 319 -3.41 0.68 18.73
CA TYR A 319 -4.15 -0.27 19.56
C TYR A 319 -5.24 0.38 20.43
N HIS A 320 -5.24 1.71 20.60
CA HIS A 320 -6.31 2.45 21.26
C HIS A 320 -7.53 2.72 20.36
N ILE A 321 -7.40 2.47 19.05
CA ILE A 321 -8.43 2.75 18.05
C ILE A 321 -8.48 1.66 16.96
N GLN A 322 -8.35 0.40 17.35
CA GLN A 322 -8.29 -0.71 16.37
C GLN A 322 -9.52 -0.80 15.47
N ASP A 323 -10.67 -0.34 15.95
CA ASP A 323 -11.92 -0.25 15.19
C ASP A 323 -11.89 0.77 14.05
N GLN A 324 -10.92 1.70 14.06
CA GLN A 324 -10.67 2.69 13.00
C GLN A 324 -9.19 2.70 12.58
N ALA A 325 -8.49 1.57 12.67
CA ALA A 325 -7.09 1.44 12.27
C ALA A 325 -6.91 0.41 11.16
N ALA A 326 -5.97 0.65 10.26
CA ALA A 326 -5.46 -0.27 9.25
C ALA A 326 -3.93 -0.21 9.21
N LEU A 327 -3.28 -1.14 8.49
CA LEU A 327 -1.83 -1.16 8.34
C LEU A 327 -1.38 -0.52 7.03
N GLY A 328 -0.19 0.08 7.08
CA GLY A 328 0.58 0.48 5.91
C GLY A 328 2.03 0.03 6.00
N VAL A 329 2.72 -0.03 4.87
CA VAL A 329 4.15 -0.35 4.79
C VAL A 329 5.03 0.89 4.86
N ASP A 330 4.55 2.02 4.34
CA ASP A 330 5.28 3.28 4.22
C ASP A 330 6.42 3.21 3.16
N THR A 331 7.64 3.68 3.47
CA THR A 331 8.74 3.86 2.50
C THR A 331 9.36 2.54 2.00
N HIS A 332 9.20 2.24 0.70
CA HIS A 332 9.80 1.05 0.08
C HIS A 332 11.31 1.20 -0.23
N SER A 333 11.88 2.38 0.01
CA SER A 333 13.34 2.59 0.00
C SER A 333 14.03 1.92 1.20
N THR A 334 13.30 1.77 2.31
CA THR A 334 13.82 1.23 3.58
C THR A 334 13.25 -0.14 3.87
N PHE A 335 11.94 -0.32 3.69
CA PHE A 335 11.21 -1.51 4.11
C PHE A 335 10.88 -2.45 2.95
N SER A 336 10.59 -3.71 3.30
CA SER A 336 10.10 -4.69 2.33
C SER A 336 8.66 -4.39 1.89
N ALA A 337 8.20 -4.96 0.77
CA ALA A 337 6.85 -4.71 0.25
C ALA A 337 5.75 -5.44 1.06
N ASP A 338 6.15 -6.21 2.06
CA ASP A 338 5.33 -7.22 2.73
C ASP A 338 4.57 -6.66 3.94
N ILE A 339 3.24 -6.58 3.79
CA ILE A 339 2.33 -6.15 4.85
C ILE A 339 2.12 -7.22 5.93
N ILE A 340 2.39 -8.50 5.67
CA ILE A 340 2.32 -9.57 6.68
C ILE A 340 3.42 -9.34 7.73
N THR A 341 4.62 -8.95 7.29
CA THR A 341 5.70 -8.53 8.19
C THR A 341 5.29 -7.31 9.02
N GLN A 342 4.61 -6.31 8.44
CA GLN A 342 4.07 -5.18 9.21
C GLN A 342 3.05 -5.63 10.26
N ALA A 343 2.14 -6.54 9.92
CA ALA A 343 1.16 -7.10 10.85
C ALA A 343 1.83 -7.82 12.03
N ARG A 344 2.90 -8.59 11.75
CA ARG A 344 3.70 -9.26 12.77
C ARG A 344 4.42 -8.28 13.68
N ILE A 345 5.06 -7.24 13.11
CA ILE A 345 5.75 -6.19 13.88
C ILE A 345 4.76 -5.44 14.77
N TRP A 346 3.62 -5.03 14.24
CA TRP A 346 2.55 -4.40 15.03
C TRP A 346 2.14 -5.29 16.20
N LEU A 347 1.78 -6.54 15.91
CA LEU A 347 1.28 -7.49 16.90
C LEU A 347 2.26 -7.67 18.05
N GLN A 348 3.54 -7.91 17.74
CA GLN A 348 4.55 -8.16 18.76
C GLN A 348 4.94 -6.88 19.52
N THR A 349 4.96 -5.74 18.84
CA THR A 349 5.28 -4.46 19.49
C THR A 349 4.21 -4.09 20.51
N VAL A 350 2.92 -4.19 20.16
CA VAL A 350 1.83 -3.87 21.09
C VAL A 350 1.78 -4.90 22.23
N ARG A 351 1.93 -6.20 21.93
CA ARG A 351 1.99 -7.25 22.98
C ARG A 351 3.11 -6.97 23.97
N ARG A 352 4.32 -6.67 23.48
CA ARG A 352 5.46 -6.33 24.31
C ARG A 352 5.17 -5.12 25.19
N THR A 353 4.63 -4.04 24.62
CA THR A 353 4.29 -2.82 25.38
C THR A 353 3.34 -3.14 26.54
N LEU A 354 2.28 -3.89 26.30
CA LEU A 354 1.29 -4.23 27.34
C LEU A 354 1.82 -5.24 28.36
N TYR A 355 2.64 -6.20 27.94
CA TYR A 355 3.29 -7.13 28.87
C TYR A 355 4.30 -6.43 29.78
N VAL A 356 5.13 -5.52 29.25
CA VAL A 356 6.11 -4.76 30.03
C VAL A 356 5.41 -3.97 31.15
N GLN A 357 4.26 -3.36 30.90
CA GLN A 357 3.48 -2.66 31.93
C GLN A 357 3.06 -3.56 33.11
N VAL A 358 2.88 -4.86 32.89
CA VAL A 358 2.56 -5.85 33.93
C VAL A 358 3.84 -6.29 34.64
N LEU A 359 4.89 -6.60 33.86
CA LEU A 359 6.17 -7.07 34.37
C LEU A 359 6.92 -6.01 35.20
N ASP A 360 6.81 -4.73 34.84
CA ASP A 360 7.38 -3.60 35.59
C ASP A 360 6.79 -3.48 37.01
N LYS A 361 5.60 -4.04 37.23
CA LYS A 361 4.94 -4.14 38.54
C LYS A 361 5.29 -5.44 39.27
N TRP A 362 6.26 -6.23 38.76
CA TRP A 362 6.62 -7.56 39.24
C TRP A 362 5.47 -8.58 39.23
N ASN A 363 4.49 -8.38 38.34
CA ASN A 363 3.39 -9.32 38.13
C ASN A 363 3.62 -10.19 36.89
N VAL A 364 2.92 -11.32 36.77
CA VAL A 364 2.95 -12.21 35.61
C VAL A 364 1.66 -12.07 34.78
N PRO A 365 1.72 -11.82 33.46
CA PRO A 365 0.53 -11.76 32.62
C PRO A 365 -0.24 -13.08 32.59
N THR A 366 -1.56 -13.04 32.75
CA THR A 366 -2.44 -14.24 32.74
C THR A 366 -3.10 -14.50 31.40
N ASN A 367 -2.96 -13.58 30.44
CA ASN A 367 -3.62 -13.64 29.13
C ASN A 367 -2.78 -12.96 28.06
N ASN A 368 -3.13 -13.20 26.79
CA ASN A 368 -2.60 -12.43 25.67
C ASN A 368 -3.50 -11.21 25.40
N PRO A 369 -2.96 -9.98 25.28
CA PRO A 369 -3.79 -8.78 25.13
C PRO A 369 -4.48 -8.66 23.78
N MET A 370 -4.04 -9.41 22.74
CA MET A 370 -4.68 -9.39 21.43
C MET A 370 -4.39 -10.67 20.64
N SER A 371 -5.29 -11.01 19.71
CA SER A 371 -5.21 -12.20 18.86
C SER A 371 -4.42 -11.96 17.58
N VAL A 372 -3.98 -13.04 16.94
CA VAL A 372 -3.41 -13.00 15.59
C VAL A 372 -4.46 -12.60 14.54
N ASN A 373 -5.74 -12.93 14.77
CA ASN A 373 -6.86 -12.55 13.92
C ASN A 373 -7.00 -11.03 13.82
N GLN A 374 -6.77 -10.29 14.91
CA GLN A 374 -6.79 -8.82 14.87
C GLN A 374 -5.70 -8.27 13.94
N ALA A 375 -4.46 -8.80 14.03
CA ALA A 375 -3.39 -8.39 13.14
C ALA A 375 -3.70 -8.70 11.66
N PHE A 376 -4.31 -9.87 11.40
CA PHE A 376 -4.76 -10.26 10.07
C PHE A 376 -5.85 -9.32 9.53
N LEU A 377 -6.86 -8.98 10.33
CA LEU A 377 -7.93 -8.06 9.96
C LEU A 377 -7.41 -6.64 9.68
N LEU A 378 -6.42 -6.17 10.45
CA LEU A 378 -5.77 -4.87 10.22
C LEU A 378 -5.01 -4.82 8.87
N ALA A 379 -4.49 -5.95 8.39
CA ALA A 379 -3.80 -6.09 7.10
C ALA A 379 -4.74 -6.38 5.92
N THR A 380 -6.04 -6.61 6.17
CA THR A 380 -7.01 -7.05 5.17
C THR A 380 -8.29 -6.20 5.28
N ARG A 381 -9.30 -6.69 6.02
CA ARG A 381 -10.64 -6.09 6.14
C ARG A 381 -10.59 -4.61 6.51
N HIS A 382 -9.80 -4.24 7.50
CA HIS A 382 -9.79 -2.85 7.99
C HIS A 382 -9.18 -1.89 6.96
N GLY A 383 -8.26 -2.36 6.12
CA GLY A 383 -7.77 -1.56 5.00
C GLY A 383 -8.87 -1.29 3.96
N GLY A 384 -9.71 -2.29 3.67
CA GLY A 384 -10.91 -2.10 2.86
C GLY A 384 -11.87 -1.09 3.47
N LEU A 385 -12.12 -1.18 4.77
CA LEU A 385 -12.97 -0.24 5.51
C LEU A 385 -12.41 1.19 5.53
N ALA A 386 -11.09 1.36 5.69
CA ALA A 386 -10.42 2.66 5.60
C ALA A 386 -10.64 3.36 4.26
N LEU A 387 -10.78 2.58 3.19
CA LEU A 387 -11.08 3.05 1.83
C LEU A 387 -12.58 3.06 1.53
N ARG A 388 -13.44 2.81 2.54
CA ARG A 388 -14.90 2.64 2.42
C ARG A 388 -15.33 1.61 1.37
N ARG A 389 -14.51 0.57 1.18
CA ARG A 389 -14.77 -0.55 0.29
C ARG A 389 -15.15 -1.78 1.10
N GLN A 390 -16.45 -2.07 1.09
CA GLN A 390 -17.02 -3.21 1.79
C GLN A 390 -16.69 -4.56 1.14
N ASP A 391 -16.24 -4.53 -0.12
CA ASP A 391 -16.07 -5.69 -1.00
C ASP A 391 -14.60 -6.06 -1.25
N ILE A 392 -13.63 -5.51 -0.51
CA ILE A 392 -12.19 -5.88 -0.60
C ILE A 392 -11.62 -6.22 0.78
N GLY A 393 -10.48 -6.89 0.80
CA GLY A 393 -9.84 -7.36 2.04
C GLY A 393 -10.61 -8.48 2.74
N ILE A 394 -11.52 -9.15 2.01
CA ILE A 394 -12.35 -10.27 2.50
C ILE A 394 -12.55 -11.30 1.40
N LEU A 395 -12.82 -12.55 1.79
CA LEU A 395 -13.39 -13.57 0.92
C LEU A 395 -14.83 -13.85 1.39
N ALA A 396 -15.79 -13.33 0.65
CA ALA A 396 -17.22 -13.50 0.88
C ALA A 396 -17.96 -13.42 -0.47
N GLU A 397 -19.16 -13.98 -0.56
CA GLU A 397 -19.98 -13.87 -1.77
C GLU A 397 -20.24 -12.40 -2.12
N GLY A 398 -20.12 -12.06 -3.40
CA GLY A 398 -20.24 -10.69 -3.90
C GLY A 398 -19.01 -9.79 -3.70
N ALA A 399 -18.01 -10.21 -2.92
CA ALA A 399 -16.74 -9.48 -2.79
C ALA A 399 -15.95 -9.50 -4.11
N LYS A 400 -15.04 -8.54 -4.30
CA LYS A 400 -14.07 -8.56 -5.40
C LYS A 400 -13.17 -9.78 -5.25
N ALA A 401 -12.83 -10.40 -6.38
CA ALA A 401 -11.94 -11.54 -6.44
C ALA A 401 -10.45 -11.14 -6.31
N ASP A 402 -10.12 -10.58 -5.15
CA ASP A 402 -8.75 -10.30 -4.73
C ASP A 402 -8.30 -11.47 -3.82
N VAL A 403 -7.63 -12.47 -4.39
CA VAL A 403 -7.37 -13.79 -3.77
C VAL A 403 -5.88 -14.05 -3.71
N VAL A 404 -5.39 -14.58 -2.57
CA VAL A 404 -4.00 -15.01 -2.37
C VAL A 404 -4.00 -16.47 -1.96
N VAL A 405 -3.16 -17.28 -2.61
CA VAL A 405 -2.98 -18.70 -2.26
C VAL A 405 -1.56 -18.91 -1.75
N PHE A 406 -1.45 -19.48 -0.56
CA PHE A 406 -0.19 -19.88 0.06
C PHE A 406 0.01 -21.39 -0.08
N SER A 407 1.23 -21.82 -0.39
CA SER A 407 1.63 -23.22 -0.26
C SER A 407 1.35 -23.71 1.17
N GLY A 408 0.91 -24.95 1.31
CA GLY A 408 0.65 -25.54 2.62
C GLY A 408 1.76 -26.46 3.15
N ASP A 409 2.75 -26.73 2.30
CA ASP A 409 3.78 -27.75 2.49
C ASP A 409 5.20 -27.19 2.41
N SER A 410 5.35 -25.87 2.25
CA SER A 410 6.65 -25.21 2.35
C SER A 410 7.29 -25.46 3.72
N PRO A 411 8.63 -25.40 3.83
CA PRO A 411 9.30 -25.61 5.12
C PRO A 411 8.83 -24.67 6.24
N GLY A 412 8.37 -23.45 5.91
CA GLY A 412 7.85 -22.48 6.87
C GLY A 412 6.43 -22.79 7.34
N LEU A 413 5.64 -23.48 6.53
CA LEU A 413 4.23 -23.74 6.80
C LEU A 413 3.93 -25.18 7.21
N LEU A 414 4.81 -26.15 6.93
CA LEU A 414 4.58 -27.56 7.27
C LEU A 414 4.05 -27.78 8.71
N GLY A 415 2.91 -28.46 8.83
CA GLY A 415 2.31 -28.80 10.13
C GLY A 415 1.43 -27.72 10.75
N TRP A 416 1.04 -26.71 9.98
CA TRP A 416 0.11 -25.68 10.43
C TRP A 416 -1.28 -26.26 10.79
N VAL A 417 -1.91 -25.71 11.83
CA VAL A 417 -3.29 -26.02 12.22
C VAL A 417 -4.16 -24.78 12.08
N ASP A 418 -3.77 -23.65 12.64
CA ASP A 418 -4.48 -22.37 12.47
C ASP A 418 -3.95 -21.65 11.21
N PRO A 419 -4.75 -21.48 10.15
CA PRO A 419 -4.29 -20.85 8.90
C PRO A 419 -3.98 -19.36 9.07
N VAL A 420 -4.65 -18.66 9.99
CA VAL A 420 -4.40 -17.24 10.25
C VAL A 420 -3.07 -17.09 10.97
N ALA A 421 -2.81 -17.94 11.96
CA ALA A 421 -1.50 -18.00 12.62
C ALA A 421 -0.39 -18.39 11.63
N ALA A 422 -0.65 -19.36 10.75
CA ALA A 422 0.29 -19.80 9.72
C ALA A 422 0.69 -18.63 8.80
N VAL A 423 -0.30 -17.89 8.29
CA VAL A 423 -0.04 -16.71 7.45
C VAL A 423 0.71 -15.64 8.23
N VAL A 424 0.22 -15.17 9.38
CA VAL A 424 0.80 -14.01 10.06
C VAL A 424 2.15 -14.30 10.72
N LEU A 425 2.31 -15.45 11.36
CA LEU A 425 3.47 -15.76 12.21
C LEU A 425 4.54 -16.61 11.52
N HIS A 426 4.17 -17.41 10.51
CA HIS A 426 5.06 -18.41 9.93
C HIS A 426 5.39 -18.18 8.46
N SER A 427 4.46 -17.60 7.68
CA SER A 427 4.68 -17.41 6.24
C SER A 427 5.74 -16.34 5.94
N HIS A 428 6.23 -16.39 4.70
CA HIS A 428 6.98 -15.33 4.03
C HIS A 428 6.54 -15.21 2.56
N VAL A 429 7.01 -14.17 1.85
CA VAL A 429 6.64 -13.87 0.45
C VAL A 429 6.85 -15.04 -0.52
N GLY A 430 7.79 -15.94 -0.22
CA GLY A 430 8.07 -17.12 -1.06
C GLY A 430 7.03 -18.22 -0.96
N ASP A 431 6.19 -18.21 0.08
CA ASP A 431 5.09 -19.17 0.25
C ASP A 431 3.87 -18.81 -0.60
N ILE A 432 3.79 -17.58 -1.11
CA ILE A 432 2.66 -17.10 -1.92
C ILE A 432 2.80 -17.64 -3.33
N GLU A 433 1.89 -18.51 -3.75
CA GLU A 433 1.92 -19.19 -5.05
C GLU A 433 1.11 -18.44 -6.10
N HIS A 434 -0.12 -18.04 -5.74
CA HIS A 434 -1.04 -17.34 -6.64
C HIS A 434 -1.54 -16.04 -6.01
N VAL A 435 -1.70 -15.01 -6.83
CA VAL A 435 -2.32 -13.74 -6.45
C VAL A 435 -3.23 -13.28 -7.59
N LEU A 436 -4.47 -12.96 -7.25
CA LEU A 436 -5.48 -12.41 -8.14
C LEU A 436 -5.83 -10.99 -7.71
N VAL A 437 -6.02 -10.12 -8.70
CA VAL A 437 -6.62 -8.79 -8.53
C VAL A 437 -7.80 -8.72 -9.49
N GLU A 438 -9.01 -8.50 -8.96
CA GLU A 438 -10.25 -8.47 -9.74
C GLU A 438 -10.42 -9.71 -10.62
N GLY A 439 -10.15 -10.89 -10.05
CA GLY A 439 -10.29 -12.18 -10.73
C GLY A 439 -9.20 -12.50 -11.75
N ARG A 440 -8.21 -11.61 -11.94
CA ARG A 440 -7.11 -11.80 -12.90
C ARG A 440 -5.82 -12.17 -12.18
N PHE A 441 -5.14 -13.20 -12.68
CA PHE A 441 -3.81 -13.57 -12.18
C PHE A 441 -2.79 -12.44 -12.40
N VAL A 442 -2.25 -11.93 -11.30
CA VAL A 442 -1.06 -11.04 -11.29
C VAL A 442 0.19 -11.79 -10.84
N LYS A 443 0.02 -12.93 -10.14
CA LYS A 443 1.05 -13.92 -9.83
C LYS A 443 0.46 -15.31 -9.99
N ARG A 444 1.17 -16.22 -10.65
CA ARG A 444 0.74 -17.61 -10.86
C ARG A 444 1.95 -18.53 -10.75
N ASP A 445 1.81 -19.65 -10.05
CA ASP A 445 2.86 -20.66 -9.85
C ASP A 445 4.18 -20.02 -9.34
N GLY A 446 4.07 -19.07 -8.42
CA GLY A 446 5.20 -18.34 -7.86
C GLY A 446 5.79 -17.24 -8.76
N LYS A 447 5.24 -16.97 -9.95
CA LYS A 447 5.77 -16.02 -10.94
C LYS A 447 4.81 -14.86 -11.21
N LEU A 448 5.34 -13.64 -11.30
CA LEU A 448 4.57 -12.47 -11.69
C LEU A 448 4.10 -12.56 -13.14
N MET A 449 2.86 -12.18 -13.39
CA MET A 449 2.20 -12.20 -14.70
C MET A 449 2.30 -10.83 -15.39
N VAL A 450 3.53 -10.36 -15.59
CA VAL A 450 3.82 -9.04 -16.20
C VAL A 450 4.54 -9.19 -17.53
N GLY A 451 4.09 -8.45 -18.55
CA GLY A 451 4.72 -8.40 -19.86
C GLY A 451 6.11 -7.77 -19.81
N ASN A 452 7.06 -8.31 -20.58
CA ASN A 452 8.43 -7.78 -20.69
C ASN A 452 9.13 -7.50 -19.35
N TYR A 453 9.00 -8.41 -18.38
CA TYR A 453 9.64 -8.25 -17.06
C TYR A 453 11.15 -7.99 -17.15
N ALA A 454 11.85 -8.65 -18.08
CA ALA A 454 13.28 -8.44 -18.31
C ALA A 454 13.61 -6.98 -18.68
N GLY A 455 12.78 -6.33 -19.52
CA GLY A 455 12.93 -4.91 -19.84
C GLY A 455 12.68 -4.00 -18.64
N ILE A 456 11.67 -4.31 -17.82
CA ILE A 456 11.39 -3.60 -16.56
C ILE A 456 12.60 -3.71 -15.62
N GLN A 457 13.16 -4.91 -15.44
CA GLN A 457 14.35 -5.13 -14.62
C GLN A 457 15.54 -4.30 -15.10
N GLN A 458 15.80 -4.27 -16.42
CA GLN A 458 16.91 -3.49 -16.97
C GLN A 458 16.73 -1.98 -16.73
N ARG A 459 15.53 -1.44 -17.00
CA ARG A 459 15.21 -0.02 -16.75
C ARG A 459 15.33 0.33 -15.27
N PHE A 460 14.75 -0.50 -14.40
CA PHE A 460 14.81 -0.31 -12.96
C PHE A 460 16.25 -0.31 -12.44
N LEU A 461 17.06 -1.30 -12.82
CA LEU A 461 18.46 -1.38 -12.38
C LEU A 461 19.30 -0.21 -12.90
N LYS A 462 19.00 0.32 -14.10
CA LYS A 462 19.65 1.51 -14.63
C LYS A 462 19.33 2.74 -13.78
N SER A 463 18.05 2.98 -13.52
CA SER A 463 17.59 4.07 -12.64
C SER A 463 18.19 3.94 -11.25
N ALA A 464 18.08 2.76 -10.64
CA ALA A 464 18.54 2.50 -9.29
C ALA A 464 20.05 2.72 -9.12
N ARG A 465 20.89 2.24 -10.04
CA ARG A 465 22.34 2.50 -9.96
C ARG A 465 22.68 3.98 -10.01
N ARG A 466 22.01 4.74 -10.89
CA ARG A 466 22.22 6.19 -11.01
C ARG A 466 21.84 6.90 -9.70
N LEU A 467 20.66 6.59 -9.18
CA LEU A 467 20.12 7.14 -7.95
C LEU A 467 20.98 6.79 -6.73
N GLN A 468 21.32 5.51 -6.55
CA GLN A 468 22.17 5.06 -5.45
C GLN A 468 23.56 5.71 -5.51
N HIS A 469 24.11 5.93 -6.69
CA HIS A 469 25.37 6.66 -6.85
C HIS A 469 25.24 8.13 -6.42
N LEU A 470 24.18 8.82 -6.88
CA LEU A 470 23.89 10.20 -6.49
C LEU A 470 23.82 10.38 -4.97
N TRP A 471 23.11 9.50 -4.26
CA TRP A 471 22.99 9.61 -2.80
C TRP A 471 24.26 9.19 -2.07
N LYS A 472 25.03 8.25 -2.60
CA LYS A 472 26.34 7.89 -2.05
C LYS A 472 27.30 9.09 -2.07
N GLU A 473 27.21 9.94 -3.09
CA GLU A 473 28.01 11.17 -3.21
C GLU A 473 27.41 12.36 -2.46
N THR A 474 26.13 12.29 -2.10
CA THR A 474 25.46 13.32 -1.28
C THR A 474 25.91 13.17 0.18
N PRO A 475 26.59 14.17 0.77
CA PRO A 475 27.00 14.13 2.16
C PRO A 475 25.81 13.92 3.11
N TYR A 476 26.06 13.26 4.24
CA TYR A 476 25.07 13.20 5.32
C TYR A 476 24.89 14.60 5.91
N PRO A 477 23.65 15.01 6.24
CA PRO A 477 23.41 16.29 6.90
C PRO A 477 23.97 16.26 8.33
N ALA A 478 24.45 17.40 8.80
CA ALA A 478 24.68 17.61 10.23
C ALA A 478 23.33 17.93 10.89
N LEU A 479 22.90 17.10 11.83
CA LEU A 479 21.66 17.30 12.60
C LEU A 479 22.02 17.93 13.95
N GLU A 480 22.21 19.24 13.95
CA GLU A 480 22.57 20.05 15.13
C GLU A 480 21.53 21.15 15.37
N GLY A 481 21.39 21.60 16.62
CA GLY A 481 20.39 22.60 17.01
C GLY A 481 19.00 21.99 17.15
N ALA A 482 18.02 22.53 16.43
CA ALA A 482 16.62 22.10 16.52
C ALA A 482 16.06 21.65 15.15
N PHE A 483 15.23 20.61 15.17
CA PHE A 483 14.41 20.19 14.03
C PHE A 483 13.28 21.21 13.81
N ASN A 484 13.31 21.91 12.68
CA ASN A 484 12.31 22.89 12.24
C ASN A 484 11.97 23.96 13.30
N ASP A 485 12.92 24.32 14.18
CA ASP A 485 12.70 25.21 15.34
C ASP A 485 11.60 24.74 16.32
N ILE A 486 11.25 23.45 16.31
CA ILE A 486 10.18 22.83 17.12
C ILE A 486 10.74 22.01 18.28
N ALA A 487 11.75 21.18 18.01
CA ALA A 487 12.33 20.26 19.00
C ALA A 487 13.85 20.13 18.82
N ASP A 488 14.60 20.08 19.91
CA ASP A 488 16.05 19.94 19.87
C ASP A 488 16.47 18.58 19.32
N TYR A 489 17.54 18.55 18.52
CA TYR A 489 18.19 17.29 18.15
C TYR A 489 18.91 16.70 19.36
N GLU A 490 18.64 15.44 19.67
CA GLU A 490 19.30 14.69 20.73
C GLU A 490 19.82 13.35 20.19
N PRO A 491 21.11 13.00 20.41
CA PRO A 491 21.64 11.71 19.98
C PRO A 491 21.04 10.57 20.81
N VAL A 492 20.57 9.53 20.13
CA VAL A 492 20.11 8.30 20.80
C VAL A 492 21.30 7.47 21.28
N LYS A 493 21.12 6.77 22.40
CA LYS A 493 22.15 5.89 22.95
C LYS A 493 22.46 4.74 21.97
N GLU A 494 23.73 4.61 21.60
CA GLU A 494 24.20 3.49 20.77
C GLU A 494 24.21 2.16 21.53
N VAL A 495 23.79 1.11 20.84
CA VAL A 495 23.89 -0.29 21.26
C VAL A 495 24.56 -1.07 20.15
N ASP A 496 25.47 -1.97 20.51
CA ASP A 496 26.26 -2.74 19.55
C ASP A 496 26.22 -4.22 19.92
N THR A 497 26.35 -5.07 18.91
CA THR A 497 26.56 -6.52 19.07
C THR A 497 27.98 -6.87 19.50
N LEU A 498 28.94 -5.95 19.34
CA LEU A 498 30.31 -6.10 19.79
C LEU A 498 30.43 -6.00 21.33
N ARG A 499 31.49 -6.58 21.88
CA ARG A 499 31.80 -6.52 23.32
C ARG A 499 32.71 -5.33 23.62
N GLY A 500 32.72 -4.89 24.88
CA GLY A 500 33.59 -3.82 25.36
C GLY A 500 32.99 -2.45 25.09
N ASP A 501 33.80 -1.53 24.56
CA ASP A 501 33.43 -0.11 24.39
C ASP A 501 32.64 0.18 23.09
N GLY A 502 32.20 -0.85 22.36
CA GLY A 502 31.10 -0.77 21.39
C GLY A 502 29.88 -1.48 21.98
N THR A 503 28.88 -0.75 22.45
CA THR A 503 28.17 -1.02 23.71
C THR A 503 27.04 -2.07 23.75
N GLY A 504 27.40 -3.33 23.54
CA GLY A 504 26.67 -4.50 24.09
C GLY A 504 26.86 -4.73 25.61
N ARG A 505 27.64 -3.85 26.28
CA ARG A 505 28.10 -3.78 27.69
C ARG A 505 28.87 -5.02 28.23
N GLY A 506 30.07 -4.91 28.81
CA GLY A 506 30.87 -3.72 29.10
C GLY A 506 32.31 -3.99 29.58
N CYS A 507 33.10 -2.92 29.66
CA CYS A 507 34.35 -2.86 30.42
C CYS A 507 34.09 -2.11 31.73
N HIS A 508 33.62 -2.77 32.80
CA HIS A 508 33.82 -2.36 34.21
C HIS A 508 33.28 -3.42 35.18
N LEU A 509 34.09 -4.46 35.41
CA LEU A 509 34.22 -5.12 36.70
C LEU A 509 35.65 -4.87 37.18
N ALA A 510 35.96 -3.62 37.52
CA ALA A 510 37.15 -3.26 38.26
C ALA A 510 36.69 -2.45 39.47
N GLY A 511 36.63 -3.09 40.64
CA GLY A 511 36.39 -2.42 41.92
C GLY A 511 35.07 -2.74 42.61
N PHE A 512 34.85 -4.02 42.96
CA PHE A 512 34.32 -4.31 44.30
C PHE A 512 35.51 -4.71 45.16
N HIS A 513 36.00 -3.75 45.95
CA HIS A 513 36.86 -3.97 47.11
C HIS A 513 36.17 -3.37 48.32
#